data_AF-A0A945EH19-F1
#
_entry.id   AF-A0A945EH19-F1
#
_cell.length_a   1.000
_cell.length_b   1.000
_cell.length_c   1.000
_cell.angle_alpha   90.00
_cell.angle_beta   90.00
_cell.angle_gamma   90.00
#
_symmetry.space_group_name_H-M   'P 1'
#
loop_
_entity.id
_entity.type
_entity.pdbx_description
1 polymer ?
#
loop_
_entity_poly.entity_id
_entity_poly.type
_entity_poly.pdbx_seq_one_letter_code
_entity_poly.pdbx_strand_id
1 'polypeptide(L)'
;MKRLIFLFSAFIFLSNCTSNTIYKKPTDLIPKDSMVILIQQMLIASSSKNVKTINLQRKIDYFPFVYDRFKIDSTRFQKSSFYYISKIDTYTEILAQVKKGLEIEKEKYTVLKKRKDSINRDSVSKLNIKKPIKKDALKKPLEFSKKKILKTKL
;
A
#
# COMPACT_ATOMS: atom_id res chain seq x y z
N MET A 1 -8.05 32.83 38.23
CA MET A 1 -7.26 31.65 37.84
C MET A 1 -7.58 31.12 36.43
N LYS A 2 -8.84 30.84 36.08
CA LYS A 2 -9.22 30.31 34.74
C LYS A 2 -8.81 31.19 33.54
N ARG A 3 -8.88 32.52 33.66
CA ARG A 3 -8.43 33.47 32.62
C ARG A 3 -6.92 33.44 32.39
N LEU A 4 -6.13 33.30 33.47
CA LEU A 4 -4.66 33.19 33.38
C LEU A 4 -4.24 31.86 32.75
N ILE A 5 -4.96 30.77 33.03
CA ILE A 5 -4.73 29.46 32.40
C ILE A 5 -5.00 29.53 30.89
N PHE A 6 -6.06 30.21 30.47
CA PHE A 6 -6.35 30.43 29.05
C PHE A 6 -5.28 31.28 28.35
N LEU A 7 -4.79 32.34 28.99
CA LEU A 7 -3.72 33.19 28.45
C LEU A 7 -2.38 32.45 28.38
N PHE A 8 -2.05 31.64 29.38
CA PHE A 8 -0.84 30.84 29.39
C PHE A 8 -0.88 29.71 28.35
N SER A 9 -2.03 29.06 28.19
CA SER A 9 -2.29 28.09 27.11
C SER A 9 -2.07 28.73 25.74
N ALA A 10 -2.68 29.89 25.49
CA ALA A 10 -2.52 30.62 24.23
C ALA A 10 -1.05 30.99 23.95
N PHE A 11 -0.29 31.40 24.98
CA PHE A 11 1.13 31.73 24.85
C PHE A 11 2.00 30.52 24.51
N ILE A 12 1.72 29.34 25.10
CA ILE A 12 2.41 28.09 24.75
C ILE A 12 2.15 27.69 23.29
N PHE A 13 0.94 27.93 22.77
CA PHE A 13 0.65 27.66 21.36
C PHE A 13 1.42 28.60 20.41
N LEU A 14 1.69 29.83 20.82
CA LEU A 14 2.41 30.84 20.03
C LEU A 14 3.94 30.61 19.98
N SER A 15 4.53 29.96 21.00
CA SER A 15 5.98 29.78 21.10
C SER A 15 6.55 28.59 20.30
N ASN A 16 5.71 27.76 19.68
CA ASN A 16 6.15 26.56 18.95
C ASN A 16 6.58 26.80 17.49
N CYS A 17 6.60 28.06 17.04
CA CYS A 17 7.06 28.39 15.69
C CYS A 17 8.59 28.34 15.61
N THR A 18 9.15 27.16 15.29
CA THR A 18 10.57 27.00 14.98
C THR A 18 10.80 27.33 13.50
N SER A 19 11.25 28.55 13.20
CA SER A 19 11.58 29.01 11.84
C SER A 19 13.01 28.66 11.42
N ASN A 20 13.54 27.50 11.84
CA ASN A 20 14.90 27.13 11.48
C ASN A 20 14.94 26.69 10.01
N THR A 21 15.46 27.55 9.14
CA THR A 21 15.55 27.31 7.69
C THR A 21 16.75 26.47 7.30
N ILE A 22 17.72 26.25 8.20
CA ILE A 22 18.95 25.51 7.95
C ILE A 22 19.07 24.37 8.96
N TYR A 23 18.81 23.14 8.51
CA TYR A 23 18.94 21.95 9.33
C TYR A 23 20.35 21.40 9.26
N LYS A 24 20.95 21.09 10.42
CA LYS A 24 22.24 20.42 10.49
C LYS A 24 22.13 19.02 9.89
N LYS A 25 23.20 18.55 9.24
CA LYS A 25 23.28 17.19 8.69
C LYS A 25 23.18 16.16 9.84
N PRO A 26 22.17 15.27 9.85
CA PRO A 26 22.09 14.22 10.86
C PRO A 26 23.21 13.20 10.67
N THR A 27 23.66 12.58 11.76
CA THR A 27 24.73 11.57 11.75
C THR A 27 24.30 10.27 11.05
N ASP A 28 23.01 9.95 11.14
CA ASP A 28 22.36 8.76 10.57
C ASP A 28 21.60 9.07 9.27
N LEU A 29 22.03 10.10 8.54
CA LEU A 29 21.38 10.55 7.29
C LEU A 29 21.14 9.38 6.32
N ILE A 30 19.89 9.24 5.88
CA ILE A 30 19.54 8.31 4.80
C ILE A 30 20.19 8.82 3.51
N PRO A 31 21.01 8.02 2.80
CA PRO A 31 21.63 8.44 1.54
C PRO A 31 20.59 8.87 0.51
N LYS A 32 20.96 9.81 -0.37
CA LYS A 32 20.05 10.41 -1.37
C LYS A 32 19.37 9.35 -2.24
N ASP A 33 20.14 8.41 -2.78
CA ASP A 33 19.61 7.37 -3.66
C ASP A 33 18.65 6.43 -2.91
N SER A 34 18.98 6.08 -1.66
CA SER A 34 18.07 5.32 -0.80
C SER A 34 16.81 6.11 -0.46
N MET A 35 16.91 7.42 -0.26
CA MET A 35 15.79 8.32 0.03
C MET A 35 14.80 8.38 -1.14
N VAL A 36 15.28 8.41 -2.38
CA VAL A 36 14.44 8.34 -3.59
C VAL A 36 13.60 7.07 -3.57
N ILE A 37 14.23 5.91 -3.40
CA ILE A 37 13.52 4.62 -3.41
C ILE A 37 12.57 4.53 -2.20
N LEU A 38 13.01 5.01 -1.04
CA LEU A 38 12.20 5.02 0.19
C LEU A 38 10.91 5.84 0.02
N ILE A 39 11.02 7.09 -0.44
CA ILE A 39 9.85 7.96 -0.66
C ILE A 39 8.91 7.32 -1.68
N GLN A 40 9.45 6.73 -2.76
CA GLN A 40 8.64 6.00 -3.74
C GLN A 40 7.84 4.85 -3.07
N GLN A 41 8.49 4.03 -2.23
CA GLN A 41 7.80 2.94 -1.53
C GLN A 41 6.78 3.46 -0.50
N MET A 42 7.07 4.56 0.20
CA MET A 42 6.12 5.19 1.12
C MET A 42 4.89 5.75 0.38
N LEU A 43 5.05 6.33 -0.81
CA LEU A 43 3.93 6.80 -1.62
C LEU A 43 3.04 5.63 -2.10
N ILE A 44 3.65 4.52 -2.50
CA ILE A 44 2.92 3.29 -2.87
C ILE A 44 2.16 2.75 -1.64
N ALA A 45 2.83 2.66 -0.48
CA ALA A 45 2.25 2.21 0.77
C ALA A 45 1.08 3.09 1.25
N SER A 46 1.21 4.41 1.09
CA SER A 46 0.15 5.37 1.41
C SER A 46 -1.06 5.16 0.49
N SER A 47 -0.81 5.01 -0.81
CA SER A 47 -1.85 4.81 -1.82
C SER A 47 -2.59 3.48 -1.66
N SER A 48 -1.93 2.45 -1.12
CA SER A 48 -2.53 1.14 -0.90
C SER A 48 -3.40 1.05 0.36
N LYS A 49 -3.34 2.04 1.27
CA LYS A 49 -4.06 2.01 2.57
C LYS A 49 -5.55 1.69 2.42
N ASN A 50 -6.21 2.23 1.40
CA ASN A 50 -7.65 2.01 1.18
C ASN A 50 -7.97 0.92 0.15
N VAL A 51 -6.95 0.26 -0.41
CA VAL A 51 -7.12 -0.85 -1.34
C VAL A 51 -7.49 -2.11 -0.57
N LYS A 52 -8.50 -2.84 -1.06
CA LYS A 52 -8.96 -4.08 -0.44
C LYS A 52 -7.90 -5.17 -0.62
N THR A 53 -7.49 -5.81 0.47
CA THR A 53 -6.55 -6.94 0.42
C THR A 53 -7.24 -8.24 -0.01
N ILE A 54 -6.44 -9.28 -0.25
CA ILE A 54 -6.93 -10.64 -0.51
C ILE A 54 -7.83 -11.17 0.62
N ASN A 55 -7.54 -10.76 1.87
CA ASN A 55 -8.31 -11.13 3.07
C ASN A 55 -9.49 -10.17 3.30
N LEU A 56 -9.86 -9.37 2.30
CA LEU A 56 -10.96 -8.41 2.31
C LEU A 56 -10.82 -7.27 3.34
N GLN A 57 -9.62 -7.06 3.86
CA GLN A 57 -9.30 -5.98 4.81
C GLN A 57 -9.02 -4.66 4.08
N ARG A 58 -9.18 -3.54 4.79
CA ARG A 58 -8.91 -2.17 4.33
C ARG A 58 -8.27 -1.36 5.46
N LYS A 59 -7.76 -0.17 5.14
CA LYS A 59 -7.13 0.77 6.08
C LYS A 59 -5.86 0.22 6.74
N ILE A 60 -5.16 -0.68 6.04
CA ILE A 60 -3.89 -1.24 6.53
C ILE A 60 -2.78 -0.21 6.32
N ASP A 61 -2.01 0.04 7.37
CA ASP A 61 -0.82 0.87 7.29
C ASP A 61 0.40 0.02 6.92
N TYR A 62 1.00 0.32 5.77
CA TYR A 62 2.17 -0.38 5.26
C TYR A 62 3.49 0.35 5.57
N PHE A 63 3.46 1.51 6.23
CA PHE A 63 4.69 2.23 6.58
C PHE A 63 5.64 1.42 7.47
N PRO A 64 5.18 0.68 8.51
CA PRO A 64 6.06 -0.17 9.30
C PRO A 64 6.80 -1.22 8.46
N PHE A 65 6.13 -1.78 7.45
CA PHE A 65 6.74 -2.74 6.52
C PHE A 65 7.81 -2.09 5.63
N VAL A 66 7.57 -0.85 5.17
CA VAL A 66 8.58 -0.08 4.43
C VAL A 66 9.78 0.20 5.33
N TYR A 67 9.57 0.66 6.56
CA TYR A 67 10.65 0.94 7.50
C TYR A 67 11.51 -0.29 7.80
N ASP A 68 10.90 -1.46 8.04
CA ASP A 68 11.65 -2.70 8.25
C ASP A 68 12.47 -3.12 7.02
N ARG A 69 11.91 -2.98 5.81
CA ARG A 69 12.63 -3.29 4.57
C ARG A 69 13.89 -2.43 4.40
N PHE A 70 13.82 -1.15 4.76
CA PHE A 70 14.94 -0.22 4.63
C PHE A 70 15.83 -0.16 5.87
N LYS A 71 15.51 -0.90 6.94
CA LYS A 71 16.22 -0.90 8.22
C LYS A 71 16.38 0.52 8.79
N ILE A 72 15.27 1.24 8.78
CA ILE A 72 15.14 2.58 9.36
C ILE A 72 13.96 2.62 10.32
N ASP A 73 13.89 3.66 11.14
CA ASP A 73 12.69 4.03 11.89
C ASP A 73 12.08 5.34 11.38
N SER A 74 10.89 5.68 11.89
CA SER A 74 10.16 6.90 11.54
C SER A 74 10.93 8.18 11.88
N THR A 75 11.78 8.13 12.90
CA THR A 75 12.52 9.28 13.44
C THR A 75 13.73 9.60 12.57
N ARG A 76 14.47 8.56 12.15
CA ARG A 76 15.56 8.64 11.16
C ARG A 76 15.05 9.14 9.82
N PHE A 77 13.88 8.65 9.38
CA PHE A 77 13.21 9.18 8.19
C PHE A 77 12.87 10.66 8.33
N GLN A 78 12.26 11.06 9.44
CA GLN A 78 11.90 12.46 9.69
C GLN A 78 13.12 13.38 9.68
N LYS A 79 14.19 13.05 10.43
CA LYS A 79 15.43 13.83 10.49
C LYS A 79 16.06 13.99 9.10
N SER A 80 16.14 12.89 8.35
CA SER A 80 16.69 12.91 6.98
C SER A 80 15.81 13.73 6.04
N SER A 81 14.48 13.59 6.14
CA SER A 81 13.52 14.38 5.37
C SER A 81 13.69 15.88 5.62
N PHE A 82 13.76 16.31 6.88
CA PHE A 82 13.96 17.72 7.20
C PHE A 82 15.27 18.28 6.65
N TYR A 83 16.36 17.52 6.76
CA TYR A 83 17.63 17.91 6.17
C TYR A 83 17.58 18.04 4.64
N TYR A 84 16.89 17.14 3.93
CA TYR A 84 16.75 17.26 2.49
C TYR A 84 15.80 18.40 2.10
N ILE A 85 14.67 18.58 2.79
CA ILE A 85 13.72 19.68 2.55
C ILE A 85 14.40 21.04 2.69
N SER A 86 15.36 21.18 3.62
CA SER A 86 16.13 22.42 3.77
C SER A 86 17.13 22.68 2.64
N LYS A 87 17.30 21.74 1.71
CA LYS A 87 18.17 21.83 0.54
C LYS A 87 17.35 21.74 -0.74
N ILE A 88 16.81 22.89 -1.16
CA ILE A 88 15.80 22.99 -2.23
C ILE A 88 16.22 22.27 -3.52
N ASP A 89 17.44 22.49 -4.02
CA ASP A 89 17.89 21.88 -5.27
C ASP A 89 17.97 20.36 -5.14
N THR A 90 18.58 19.87 -4.06
CA THR A 90 18.72 18.44 -3.79
C THR A 90 17.36 17.76 -3.61
N TYR A 91 16.43 18.41 -2.92
CA TYR A 91 15.10 17.85 -2.69
C TYR A 91 14.28 17.82 -3.98
N THR A 92 14.39 18.86 -4.81
CA THR A 92 13.74 18.91 -6.12
C THR A 92 14.22 17.77 -7.00
N GLU A 93 15.53 17.49 -7.01
CA GLU A 93 16.08 16.33 -7.71
C GLU A 93 15.57 15.00 -7.16
N ILE A 94 15.49 14.84 -5.83
CA ILE A 94 14.92 13.64 -5.20
C ILE A 94 13.49 13.44 -5.69
N LEU A 95 12.64 14.46 -5.65
CA LEU A 95 11.24 14.37 -6.07
C LEU A 95 11.11 14.09 -7.58
N ALA A 96 11.95 14.67 -8.41
CA ALA A 96 11.99 14.38 -9.85
C ALA A 96 12.32 12.91 -10.13
N GLN A 97 13.30 12.35 -9.41
CA GLN A 97 13.65 10.94 -9.53
C GLN A 97 12.56 10.01 -8.99
N VAL A 98 11.93 10.36 -7.86
CA VAL A 98 10.77 9.63 -7.31
C VAL A 98 9.65 9.57 -8.35
N LYS A 99 9.31 10.71 -8.96
CA LYS A 99 8.27 10.79 -9.99
C LYS A 99 8.61 9.89 -11.18
N LYS A 100 9.82 9.99 -11.70
CA LYS A 100 10.30 9.15 -12.82
C LYS A 100 10.21 7.66 -12.46
N GLY A 101 10.64 7.26 -11.27
CA GLY A 101 10.56 5.89 -10.78
C GLY A 101 9.12 5.38 -10.69
N LEU A 102 8.19 6.21 -10.23
CA LEU A 102 6.76 5.88 -10.18
C LEU A 102 6.14 5.74 -11.58
N GLU A 103 6.53 6.57 -12.54
CA GLU A 103 6.06 6.49 -13.93
C GLU A 103 6.50 5.17 -14.59
N ILE A 104 7.77 4.78 -14.41
CA ILE A 104 8.30 3.51 -14.88
C ILE A 104 7.52 2.33 -14.29
N GLU A 105 7.32 2.32 -12.97
CA GLU A 105 6.62 1.22 -12.30
C GLU A 105 5.14 1.16 -12.72
N LYS A 106 4.50 2.33 -12.95
CA LYS A 106 3.14 2.42 -13.49
C LYS A 106 3.04 1.84 -14.89
N GLU A 107 3.99 2.15 -15.78
CA GLU A 107 4.01 1.62 -17.14
C GLU A 107 4.13 0.09 -17.12
N LYS A 108 5.10 -0.42 -16.35
CA LYS A 108 5.32 -1.86 -16.15
C LYS A 108 4.03 -2.56 -15.69
N TYR A 109 3.36 -2.08 -14.65
CA TYR A 109 2.13 -2.71 -14.17
C TYR A 109 0.94 -2.53 -15.13
N THR A 110 0.92 -1.46 -15.93
CA THR A 110 -0.09 -1.27 -16.98
C THR A 110 0.04 -2.33 -18.07
N VAL A 111 1.27 -2.61 -18.52
CA VAL A 111 1.56 -3.68 -19.49
C VAL A 111 1.19 -5.04 -18.93
N LEU A 112 1.59 -5.34 -17.68
CA LEU A 112 1.26 -6.60 -17.01
C LEU A 112 -0.26 -6.80 -16.88
N LYS A 113 -0.99 -5.74 -16.51
CA LYS A 113 -2.45 -5.76 -16.42
C LYS A 113 -3.09 -6.07 -17.78
N LYS A 114 -2.68 -5.37 -18.85
CA LYS A 114 -3.19 -5.61 -20.21
C LYS A 114 -2.97 -7.06 -20.66
N ARG A 115 -1.78 -7.62 -20.43
CA ARG A 115 -1.47 -9.02 -20.76
C ARG A 115 -2.36 -9.99 -19.99
N LYS A 116 -2.52 -9.77 -18.67
CA LYS A 116 -3.40 -10.59 -17.83
C LYS A 116 -4.86 -10.53 -18.30
N ASP A 117 -5.35 -9.35 -18.63
CA ASP A 117 -6.72 -9.15 -19.11
C ASP A 117 -6.95 -9.84 -20.47
N SER A 118 -5.97 -9.82 -21.38
CA SER A 118 -6.03 -10.57 -22.64
C SER A 118 -6.14 -12.07 -22.41
N ILE A 119 -5.28 -12.64 -21.56
CA ILE A 119 -5.28 -14.09 -21.25
C ILE A 119 -6.62 -14.50 -20.62
N ASN A 120 -7.16 -13.67 -19.72
CA ASN A 120 -8.45 -13.94 -19.09
C ASN A 120 -9.59 -13.91 -20.12
N ARG A 121 -9.60 -12.94 -21.04
CA ARG A 121 -10.60 -12.87 -22.12
C ARG A 121 -10.55 -14.09 -23.03
N ASP A 122 -9.35 -14.53 -23.41
CA ASP A 122 -9.15 -15.71 -24.25
C ASP A 122 -9.56 -17.00 -23.55
N SER A 123 -9.35 -17.08 -22.23
CA SER A 123 -9.78 -18.23 -21.44
C SER A 123 -11.30 -18.29 -21.32
N VAL A 124 -11.95 -17.15 -21.08
CA VAL A 124 -13.42 -17.04 -20.99
C VAL A 124 -14.07 -17.31 -22.36
N SER A 125 -13.51 -16.81 -23.46
CA SER A 125 -14.03 -17.09 -24.81
C SER A 125 -13.94 -18.58 -25.16
N LYS A 126 -12.84 -19.25 -24.82
CA LYS A 126 -12.70 -20.71 -24.98
C LYS A 126 -13.69 -21.52 -24.14
N LEU A 127 -14.03 -21.06 -22.93
CA LEU A 127 -15.06 -21.69 -22.09
C LEU A 127 -16.45 -21.52 -22.70
N ASN A 128 -16.78 -20.33 -23.22
CA ASN A 128 -18.08 -20.04 -23.84
C ASN A 128 -18.31 -20.79 -25.17
N ILE A 129 -17.24 -21.19 -25.88
CA ILE A 129 -17.34 -22.02 -27.11
C ILE A 129 -17.66 -23.49 -26.77
N LYS A 130 -17.35 -23.98 -25.56
CA LYS A 130 -17.68 -25.35 -25.11
C LYS A 130 -19.07 -25.41 -24.45
N LYS A 131 -20.10 -25.45 -25.32
CA LYS A 131 -21.48 -25.95 -25.14
C LYS A 131 -22.47 -25.12 -24.28
N PRO A 132 -23.66 -24.76 -24.83
CA PRO A 132 -24.86 -24.79 -24.01
C PRO A 132 -25.11 -26.24 -23.60
N ILE A 133 -25.05 -26.53 -22.30
CA ILE A 133 -25.54 -27.80 -21.76
C ILE A 133 -27.04 -27.84 -22.12
N LYS A 134 -27.42 -28.69 -23.08
CA LYS A 134 -28.83 -28.98 -23.36
C LYS A 134 -29.46 -29.39 -22.02
N LYS A 135 -30.43 -28.62 -21.54
CA LYS A 135 -31.12 -28.80 -20.25
C LYS A 135 -31.92 -30.12 -20.18
N ASP A 136 -31.97 -30.87 -21.27
CA ASP A 136 -32.78 -32.08 -21.41
C ASP A 136 -32.17 -33.32 -20.71
N ALA A 137 -30.91 -33.27 -20.29
CA ALA A 137 -30.26 -34.38 -19.60
C ALA A 137 -30.53 -34.44 -18.08
N LEU A 138 -31.26 -33.46 -17.51
CA LEU A 138 -31.54 -33.38 -16.07
C LEU A 138 -32.94 -33.88 -15.66
N LYS A 139 -33.49 -34.86 -16.39
CA LYS A 139 -34.71 -35.59 -15.99
C LYS A 139 -34.39 -37.03 -15.63
N LYS A 140 -33.72 -37.24 -14.50
CA LYS A 140 -33.92 -38.44 -13.69
C LYS A 140 -33.64 -38.10 -12.23
N PRO A 141 -34.61 -38.21 -11.32
CA PRO A 141 -34.33 -38.05 -9.90
C PRO A 141 -33.39 -39.19 -9.49
N LEU A 142 -32.27 -38.84 -8.88
CA LEU A 142 -31.42 -39.81 -8.18
C LEU A 142 -32.22 -40.29 -6.95
N GLU A 143 -32.78 -41.51 -7.04
CA GLU A 143 -33.28 -42.20 -5.86
C GLU A 143 -32.10 -42.45 -4.91
N PHE A 144 -32.07 -41.68 -3.82
CA PHE A 144 -31.14 -41.91 -2.73
C PHE A 144 -31.58 -43.17 -1.99
N SER A 145 -31.06 -44.31 -2.43
CA SER A 145 -31.21 -45.60 -1.76
C SER A 145 -30.81 -45.46 -0.30
N LYS A 146 -31.80 -45.59 0.60
CA LYS A 146 -31.62 -45.66 2.05
C LYS A 146 -30.79 -46.91 2.41
N LYS A 147 -29.46 -46.81 2.36
CA LYS A 147 -28.58 -47.85 2.90
C LYS A 147 -28.53 -47.74 4.43
N LYS A 148 -29.44 -48.52 5.04
CA LYS A 148 -29.39 -49.19 6.34
C LYS A 148 -28.15 -48.84 7.21
N ILE A 149 -28.35 -48.00 8.22
CA ILE A 149 -27.39 -47.80 9.31
C ILE A 149 -27.34 -49.11 10.12
N LEU A 150 -26.24 -49.85 9.98
CA LEU A 150 -25.91 -50.94 10.90
C LEU A 150 -25.53 -50.32 12.25
N LYS A 151 -26.34 -50.60 13.27
CA LYS A 151 -25.98 -50.37 14.67
C LYS A 151 -24.83 -51.31 15.01
N THR A 152 -23.64 -50.77 15.26
CA THR A 152 -22.58 -51.50 15.94
C THR A 152 -22.68 -51.17 17.42
N LYS A 153 -22.90 -52.20 18.22
CA LYS A 153 -22.93 -52.20 19.68
C LYS A 153 -21.54 -52.63 20.14
N LEU A 154 -20.86 -51.78 20.89
CA LEU A 154 -19.88 -52.16 21.91
C LEU A 154 -19.66 -50.95 22.82
#